data_AF-A0A8S0FM88-F1
#
_entry.id   AF-A0A8S0FM88-F1
#
_cell.length_a   1.000
_cell.length_b   1.000
_cell.length_c   1.000
_cell.angle_alpha   90.00
_cell.angle_beta   90.00
_cell.angle_gamma   90.00
#
_symmetry.space_group_name_H-M   'P 1'
#
loop_
_entity.id
_entity.type
_entity.pdbx_description
1 polymer ?
#
loop_
_entity_poly.entity_id
_entity_poly.type
_entity_poly.pdbx_seq_one_letter_code
_entity_poly.pdbx_strand_id
1 'polypeptide(L)' 'MPLLHLLRQNPVIAAVKDNASLQLAIDSECQFISVLYGNICTISNIVKKIKNAGKYAFIQRC' A
#
# COMPACT_ATOMS: atom_id res chain seq x y z
N MET A 1 2.51 -14.26 13.71
CA MET A 1 1.73 -13.11 14.23
C MET A 1 0.49 -12.92 13.34
N PRO A 2 -0.72 -12.85 13.89
CA PRO A 2 -1.95 -12.70 13.10
C PRO A 2 -2.08 -11.28 12.53
N LEU A 3 -2.61 -11.15 11.30
CA LEU A 3 -2.76 -9.87 10.57
C LEU A 3 -3.53 -8.81 11.37
N LEU A 4 -4.50 -9.24 12.17
CA LEU A 4 -5.28 -8.37 13.07
C LEU A 4 -4.41 -7.62 14.10
N HIS A 5 -3.30 -8.23 14.55
CA HIS A 5 -2.40 -7.59 15.50
C HIS A 5 -1.64 -6.43 14.84
N LEU A 6 -1.16 -6.63 13.62
CA LEU A 6 -0.45 -5.58 12.85
C LEU A 6 -1.37 -4.39 12.53
N LEU A 7 -2.62 -4.66 12.17
CA LEU A 7 -3.63 -3.61 11.95
C LEU A 7 -3.99 -2.85 13.22
N ARG A 8 -4.03 -3.51 14.39
CA ARG A 8 -4.23 -2.80 15.67
C ARG A 8 -3.07 -1.88 16.02
N GLN A 9 -1.83 -2.31 15.75
CA GLN A 9 -0.64 -1.52 15.99
C GLN A 9 -0.53 -0.34 15.00
N ASN A 10 -0.99 -0.53 13.77
CA ASN A 10 -0.94 0.47 12.70
C ASN A 10 -2.36 0.68 12.14
N PRO A 11 -3.22 1.44 12.85
CA PRO A 11 -4.62 1.60 12.47
C PRO A 11 -4.81 2.48 11.23
N VAL A 12 -3.77 3.17 10.78
CA VAL A 12 -3.81 4.08 9.63
C VAL A 12 -3.46 3.32 8.34
N ILE A 13 -4.33 3.43 7.34
CA ILE A 13 -4.12 2.88 6.00
C ILE A 13 -4.03 4.04 5.02
N ALA A 14 -2.89 4.19 4.35
CA ALA A 14 -2.68 5.25 3.38
C ALA A 14 -3.36 4.89 2.06
N ALA A 15 -4.41 5.62 1.69
CA ALA A 15 -5.09 5.44 0.41
C ALA A 15 -4.39 6.24 -0.70
N VAL A 16 -3.96 5.56 -1.75
CA VAL A 16 -3.22 6.16 -2.88
C VAL A 16 -4.04 6.08 -4.15
N LYS A 17 -4.13 7.21 -4.86
CA LYS A 17 -4.95 7.36 -6.09
C LYS A 17 -4.12 7.66 -7.33
N ASP A 18 -2.82 7.89 -7.18
CA ASP A 18 -1.87 8.18 -8.25
C ASP A 18 -0.42 7.84 -7.83
N ASN A 19 0.52 7.91 -8.78
CA ASN A 19 1.93 7.57 -8.52
C ASN A 19 2.60 8.52 -7.52
N ALA A 20 2.18 9.79 -7.46
CA ALA A 20 2.72 10.76 -6.51
C ALA A 20 2.31 10.41 -5.08
N SER A 21 1.02 10.17 -4.84
CA SER A 21 0.52 9.70 -3.54
C SER A 21 1.11 8.34 -3.13
N LEU A 22 1.40 7.45 -4.09
CA LEU A 22 2.14 6.20 -3.82
C LEU A 22 3.55 6.45 -3.27
N GLN A 23 4.31 7.37 -3.86
CA GLN A 23 5.65 7.70 -3.36
C GLN A 23 5.60 8.28 -1.95
N LEU A 24 4.68 9.21 -1.70
CA LEU A 24 4.47 9.79 -0.36
C LEU A 24 4.07 8.71 0.67
N ALA A 25 3.21 7.77 0.30
CA ALA A 25 2.81 6.69 1.20
C ALA A 25 3.96 5.70 1.47
N ILE A 26 4.85 5.49 0.50
CA ILE A 26 6.05 4.67 0.67
C ILE A 26 7.04 5.35 1.63
N ASP A 27 7.22 6.66 1.53
CA ASP A 27 8.14 7.44 2.39
C ASP A 27 7.59 7.64 3.81
N SER A 28 6.26 7.68 3.96
CA SER A 28 5.58 7.86 5.25
C SER A 28 5.83 6.69 6.23
N GLU A 29 5.47 6.85 7.50
CA GLU A 29 5.53 5.77 8.51
C GLU A 29 4.36 4.75 8.37
N CYS A 30 3.43 4.98 7.44
CA CYS A 30 2.29 4.10 7.23
C CYS A 30 2.74 2.69 6.80
N GLN A 31 2.31 1.67 7.55
CA GLN A 31 2.66 0.29 7.25
C GLN A 31 1.74 -0.36 6.20
N PHE A 32 0.50 0.14 6.10
CA PHE A 32 -0.52 -0.35 5.19
C PHE A 32 -0.87 0.70 4.14
N ILE A 33 -0.86 0.31 2.87
CA ILE A 33 -1.15 1.16 1.73
C ILE A 33 -2.29 0.54 0.93
N SER A 34 -3.38 1.27 0.74
CA SER A 34 -4.50 0.87 -0.12
C SER A 34 -4.38 1.54 -1.48
N VAL A 35 -4.33 0.73 -2.53
CA VAL A 35 -4.17 1.17 -3.91
C VAL A 35 -5.56 1.29 -4.56
N LEU A 36 -5.90 2.51 -4.95
CA LEU A 36 -7.18 2.87 -5.58
C LEU A 36 -7.07 3.10 -7.10
N TYR A 37 -5.88 2.89 -7.66
CA TYR A 37 -5.58 3.13 -9.07
C TYR A 37 -4.63 2.08 -9.63
N GLY A 38 -4.62 1.94 -10.94
CA GLY A 38 -3.82 0.96 -11.65
C GLY A 38 -4.71 0.08 -12.51
N ASN A 39 -4.06 -0.82 -13.25
CA ASN A 39 -4.71 -1.84 -14.05
C ASN A 39 -3.91 -3.13 -13.96
N ILE A 40 -4.39 -4.19 -14.61
CA ILE A 40 -3.71 -5.50 -14.60
C ILE A 40 -2.25 -5.44 -15.06
N CYS A 41 -1.89 -4.50 -15.94
CA CYS A 41 -0.52 -4.32 -16.43
C CYS A 41 0.37 -3.59 -15.41
N THR A 42 -0.16 -2.63 -14.65
CA THR A 42 0.62 -1.78 -13.74
C THR A 42 0.61 -2.27 -12.29
N ILE A 43 -0.41 -3.01 -11.88
CA ILE A 43 -0.60 -3.43 -10.48
C ILE A 43 0.57 -4.26 -9.94
N SER A 44 1.15 -5.14 -10.78
CA SER A 44 2.31 -5.94 -10.41
C SER A 44 3.51 -5.07 -10.02
N ASN A 45 3.76 -4.00 -10.77
CA ASN A 45 4.84 -3.06 -10.48
C ASN A 45 4.54 -2.22 -9.23
N ILE A 46 3.29 -1.80 -9.03
CA ILE A 46 2.88 -1.05 -7.84
C ILE A 46 3.07 -1.91 -6.58
N VAL A 47 2.57 -3.14 -6.58
CA VAL A 47 2.71 -4.07 -5.45
C VAL A 47 4.17 -4.38 -5.16
N LYS A 48 5.01 -4.56 -6.19
CA LYS A 48 6.45 -4.76 -6.01
C LYS A 48 7.11 -3.58 -5.31
N LYS A 49 6.80 -2.34 -5.70
CA LYS A 49 7.34 -1.13 -5.05
C LYS A 49 6.96 -1.07 -3.57
N ILE A 50 5.70 -1.34 -3.24
CA ILE A 50 5.19 -1.32 -1.86
C ILE A 50 5.88 -2.41 -1.01
N LYS A 51 5.99 -3.63 -1.55
CA LYS A 51 6.66 -4.74 -0.86
C LYS A 51 8.15 -4.49 -0.66
N ASN A 52 8.84 -3.89 -1.64
CA ASN A 52 10.25 -3.56 -1.53
C ASN A 52 10.52 -2.52 -0.43
N ALA A 53 9.54 -1.66 -0.16
CA ALA A 53 9.58 -0.72 0.97
C ALA A 53 9.24 -1.38 2.33
N GLY A 54 9.01 -2.71 2.37
CA GLY A 54 8.65 -3.43 3.59
C GLY A 54 7.20 -3.21 4.06
N LYS A 55 6.32 -2.75 3.17
CA LYS A 55 4.94 -2.37 3.49
C LYS A 55 3.92 -3.34 2.93
N TYR A 56 2.70 -3.27 3.47
CA TYR A 56 1.58 -4.10 3.03
C TYR A 56 0.72 -3.34 2.01
N ALA A 57 0.40 -4.01 0.91
CA ALA A 57 -0.47 -3.47 -0.14
C ALA A 57 -1.87 -4.10 -0.06
N PHE A 58 -2.90 -3.26 0.04
CA PHE A 58 -4.29 -3.63 -0.16
C PHE A 58 -4.73 -3.18 -1.55
N ILE A 59 -5.30 -4.11 -2.32
CA ILE A 59 -5.76 -3.82 -3.68
C ILE A 59 -7.28 -3.80 -3.65
N GLN A 60 -7.86 -2.60 -3.72
CA GLN A 60 -9.31 -2.41 -3.66
C GLN A 60 -9.92 -2.28 -5.06
N ARG A 61 -9.19 -1.64 -5.98
CA ARG A 61 -9.55 -1.50 -7.39
C ARG A 61 -8.34 -1.82 -8.29
N CYS A 62 -8.63 -2.44 -9.41
CA CYS A 62 -7.74 -2.65 -10.55
C CYS A 62 -8.50 -2.29 -11.82
#